data_AF-A0A7J2SHZ5-F1
#
_entry.id   AF-A0A7J2SHZ5-F1
#
_cell.length_a   1.000
_cell.length_b   1.000
_cell.length_c   1.000
_cell.angle_alpha   90.00
_cell.angle_beta   90.00
_cell.angle_gamma   90.00
#
_symmetry.space_group_name_H-M   'P 1'
#
loop_
_entity.id
_entity.type
_entity.pdbx_description
1 polymer ?
#
loop_
_entity_poly.entity_id
_entity_poly.type
_entity_poly.pdbx_seq_one_letter_code
_entity_poly.pdbx_strand_id
1 'polypeptide(L)'
;MSVASIQLPVFANVATTLKFSNDLKYAFYSFREKYLKLLFKKQVNPEPDENEILAFVERLYIANRLAYLYQYPDECKNNSITIKRLKKEQLNGFILPISKLLVELKHIEYNIYTNAGRCFLGNEDMERLHRLMDACKMFMLQTQEVQ
;
A
#
# COMPACT_ATOMS: atom_id res chain seq x y z
N MET A 1 6.13 -11.01 17.32
CA MET A 1 6.21 -10.70 15.88
C MET A 1 7.64 -10.27 15.58
N SER A 2 8.00 -10.16 14.31
CA SER A 2 9.28 -9.58 13.88
C SER A 2 9.00 -8.68 12.70
N VAL A 3 9.60 -7.49 12.67
CA VAL A 3 9.37 -6.52 11.59
C VAL A 3 10.46 -6.70 10.55
N ALA A 4 10.08 -7.01 9.31
CA ALA A 4 11.02 -7.10 8.21
C ALA A 4 11.18 -5.73 7.53
N SER A 5 12.42 -5.39 7.17
CA SER A 5 12.70 -4.30 6.24
C SER A 5 12.35 -4.77 4.82
N ILE A 6 11.14 -4.46 4.36
CA ILE A 6 10.64 -4.94 3.06
C ILE A 6 11.49 -4.34 1.94
N GLN A 7 11.85 -5.15 0.96
CA GLN A 7 12.68 -4.70 -0.16
C GLN A 7 11.91 -3.74 -1.08
N LEU A 8 12.62 -2.76 -1.65
CA LEU A 8 12.04 -1.78 -2.57
C LEU A 8 11.25 -2.39 -3.76
N PRO A 9 11.69 -3.50 -4.40
CA PRO A 9 10.95 -4.10 -5.51
C PRO A 9 9.52 -4.52 -5.16
N VAL A 10 9.25 -4.88 -3.90
CA VAL A 10 7.89 -5.20 -3.44
C VAL A 10 6.97 -3.99 -3.62
N PHE A 11 7.39 -2.83 -3.13
CA PHE A 11 6.63 -1.59 -3.27
C PHE A 11 6.51 -1.17 -4.75
N ALA A 12 7.58 -1.31 -5.54
CA ALA A 12 7.56 -1.01 -6.96
C ALA A 12 6.55 -1.88 -7.74
N ASN A 13 6.50 -3.18 -7.44
CA ASN A 13 5.55 -4.11 -8.02
C ASN A 13 4.11 -3.78 -7.61
N VAL A 14 3.87 -3.44 -6.33
CA VAL A 14 2.56 -2.98 -5.86
C VAL A 14 2.12 -1.72 -6.59
N ALA A 15 2.97 -0.69 -6.65
CA ALA A 15 2.69 0.55 -7.38
C ALA A 15 2.35 0.30 -8.85
N THR A 16 3.17 -0.51 -9.53
CA THR A 16 2.99 -0.83 -10.94
C THR A 16 1.71 -1.62 -11.17
N THR A 17 1.42 -2.62 -10.35
CA THR A 17 0.20 -3.42 -10.48
C THR A 17 -1.05 -2.54 -10.26
N LEU A 18 -1.04 -1.67 -9.25
CA LEU A 18 -2.17 -0.75 -8.99
C LEU A 18 -2.38 0.26 -10.13
N LYS A 19 -1.31 0.73 -10.77
CA LYS A 19 -1.40 1.64 -11.94
C LYS A 19 -2.11 1.01 -13.12
N PHE A 20 -1.86 -0.27 -13.39
CA PHE A 20 -2.35 -0.95 -14.59
C PHE A 20 -3.57 -1.85 -14.35
N SER A 21 -3.92 -2.13 -13.10
CA SER A 21 -5.09 -2.95 -12.76
C SER A 21 -6.37 -2.11 -12.73
N ASN A 22 -7.11 -2.09 -13.84
CA ASN A 22 -8.41 -1.43 -13.92
C ASN A 22 -9.39 -1.95 -12.85
N ASP A 23 -9.33 -3.25 -12.56
CA ASP A 23 -10.20 -3.92 -11.59
C ASP A 23 -9.94 -3.51 -10.14
N LEU A 24 -8.85 -2.80 -9.84
CA LEU A 24 -8.55 -2.37 -8.46
C LEU A 24 -8.78 -0.87 -8.25
N LYS A 25 -9.00 -0.11 -9.33
CA LYS A 25 -9.18 1.34 -9.26
C LYS A 25 -10.38 1.73 -8.41
N TYR A 26 -11.49 1.00 -8.51
CA TYR A 26 -12.71 1.29 -7.73
C TYR A 26 -12.51 1.11 -6.21
N ALA A 27 -11.53 0.30 -5.82
CA ALA A 27 -11.25 -0.01 -4.43
C ALA A 27 -10.25 0.96 -3.79
N PHE A 28 -9.55 1.77 -4.58
CA PHE A 28 -8.42 2.58 -4.14
C PHE A 28 -8.79 3.65 -3.10
N TYR A 29 -9.83 4.45 -3.31
CA TYR A 29 -10.13 5.52 -2.35
C TYR A 29 -10.78 4.99 -1.08
N SER A 30 -10.40 5.59 0.05
CA SER A 30 -11.12 5.43 1.33
C SER A 30 -12.55 5.97 1.22
N PHE A 31 -13.42 5.57 2.15
CA PHE A 31 -14.81 6.02 2.20
C PHE A 31 -14.88 7.56 2.27
N ARG A 32 -14.05 8.17 3.13
CA ARG A 32 -13.99 9.63 3.28
C ARG A 32 -13.58 10.32 1.98
N GLU A 33 -12.57 9.82 1.29
CA GLU A 33 -12.13 10.41 0.01
C GLU A 33 -13.19 10.28 -1.08
N LYS A 34 -13.89 9.14 -1.16
CA LYS A 34 -15.02 8.96 -2.07
C LYS A 34 -16.10 10.00 -1.79
N TYR A 35 -16.44 10.19 -0.52
CA TYR A 35 -17.44 11.19 -0.10
C TYR A 35 -17.00 12.62 -0.48
N LEU A 36 -15.75 12.99 -0.22
CA LEU A 36 -15.22 14.31 -0.59
C LEU A 36 -15.19 14.53 -2.10
N LYS A 37 -14.79 13.52 -2.89
CA LYS A 37 -14.78 13.61 -4.36
C LYS A 37 -16.20 13.67 -4.93
N LEU A 38 -17.16 12.98 -4.32
CA LEU A 38 -18.57 13.10 -4.68
C LEU A 38 -19.09 14.53 -4.41
N LEU A 39 -18.84 15.08 -3.22
CA LEU A 39 -19.33 16.42 -2.84
C LEU A 39 -18.69 17.54 -3.67
N PHE A 40 -17.36 17.56 -3.77
CA PHE A 40 -16.65 18.70 -4.33
C PHE A 40 -16.35 18.58 -5.82
N LYS A 41 -16.20 17.35 -6.34
CA LYS A 41 -15.88 17.10 -7.75
C LYS A 41 -17.03 16.48 -8.54
N LYS A 42 -18.17 16.17 -7.89
CA LYS A 42 -19.31 15.47 -8.49
C LYS A 42 -18.93 14.15 -9.18
N GLN A 43 -17.89 13.49 -8.67
CA GLN A 43 -17.39 12.22 -9.20
C GLN A 43 -18.00 11.06 -8.42
N VAL A 44 -18.83 10.25 -9.10
CA VAL A 44 -19.49 9.08 -8.50
C VAL A 44 -18.52 7.92 -8.31
N ASN A 45 -17.63 7.71 -9.28
CA ASN A 45 -16.58 6.70 -9.23
C ASN A 45 -15.23 7.36 -9.59
N PRO A 46 -14.57 8.01 -8.63
CA PRO A 46 -13.28 8.63 -8.90
C PRO A 46 -12.26 7.53 -9.23
N GLU A 47 -11.50 7.73 -10.30
CA GLU A 47 -10.30 6.93 -10.59
C GLU A 47 -9.08 7.58 -9.94
N PRO A 48 -8.12 6.80 -9.40
CA PRO A 48 -6.86 7.33 -8.90
C PRO A 48 -5.95 7.82 -10.02
N ASP A 49 -5.38 9.00 -9.85
CA ASP A 49 -4.25 9.46 -10.67
C ASP A 49 -2.98 8.65 -10.33
N GLU A 50 -2.05 8.57 -11.27
CA GLU A 50 -0.75 7.92 -11.08
C GLU A 50 -0.06 8.48 -9.82
N ASN A 51 -0.08 9.79 -9.64
CA ASN A 51 0.57 10.43 -8.50
C ASN A 51 -0.07 10.03 -7.16
N GLU A 52 -1.38 9.81 -7.11
CA GLU A 52 -2.08 9.37 -5.90
C GLU A 52 -1.67 7.93 -5.53
N ILE A 53 -1.54 7.04 -6.52
CA ILE A 53 -1.05 5.67 -6.33
C ILE A 53 0.38 5.68 -5.82
N LEU A 54 1.27 6.42 -6.50
CA LEU A 54 2.68 6.50 -6.12
C LEU A 54 2.87 7.08 -4.72
N ALA A 55 2.12 8.13 -4.38
CA ALA A 55 2.17 8.73 -3.05
C ALA A 55 1.66 7.76 -1.96
N PHE A 56 0.61 6.98 -2.24
CA PHE A 56 0.14 5.95 -1.33
C PHE A 56 1.22 4.88 -1.08
N VAL A 57 1.84 4.36 -2.14
CA VAL A 57 2.88 3.34 -2.00
C VAL A 57 4.14 3.89 -1.33
N GLU A 58 4.52 5.15 -1.59
CA GLU A 58 5.60 5.81 -0.84
C GLU A 58 5.28 5.85 0.66
N ARG A 59 4.03 6.15 1.05
CA ARG A 59 3.62 6.15 2.46
C ARG A 59 3.66 4.75 3.08
N LEU A 60 3.28 3.71 2.35
CA LEU A 60 3.47 2.31 2.81
C LEU A 60 4.95 1.99 3.04
N TYR A 61 5.83 2.40 2.11
CA TYR A 61 7.27 2.23 2.24
C TYR A 61 7.82 2.96 3.48
N ILE A 62 7.44 4.22 3.68
CA ILE A 62 7.86 5.01 4.83
C ILE A 62 7.35 4.37 6.13
N ALA A 63 6.10 3.93 6.18
CA ALA A 63 5.53 3.27 7.34
C ALA A 63 6.28 1.99 7.72
N ASN A 64 6.66 1.15 6.74
CA ASN A 64 7.48 -0.04 6.99
C ASN A 64 8.87 0.32 7.51
N ARG A 65 9.52 1.33 6.90
CA ARG A 65 10.85 1.80 7.34
C ARG A 65 10.81 2.37 8.76
N LEU A 66 9.76 3.12 9.12
CA LEU A 66 9.54 3.61 10.47
C LEU A 66 9.33 2.44 11.45
N ALA A 67 8.46 1.50 11.12
CA ALA A 67 8.20 0.34 11.98
C ALA A 67 9.47 -0.47 12.24
N TYR A 68 10.27 -0.71 11.20
CA TYR A 68 11.54 -1.45 11.31
C TYR A 68 12.56 -0.71 12.17
N LEU A 69 12.87 0.56 11.86
CA LEU A 69 13.88 1.32 12.60
C LEU A 69 13.47 1.62 14.04
N TYR A 70 12.17 1.78 14.30
CA TYR A 70 11.65 1.89 15.66
C TYR A 70 11.80 0.58 16.45
N GLN A 71 11.65 -0.57 15.78
CA GLN A 71 11.78 -1.88 16.40
C GLN A 71 13.25 -2.26 16.69
N TYR A 72 14.17 -1.82 15.84
CA TYR A 72 15.60 -2.14 15.92
C TYR A 72 16.42 -0.84 16.04
N PRO A 73 16.48 -0.23 17.23
CA PRO A 73 17.17 1.05 17.43
C PRO A 73 18.68 0.97 17.14
N ASP A 74 19.29 -0.20 17.27
CA ASP A 74 20.71 -0.42 16.96
C ASP A 74 21.05 -0.20 15.47
N GLU A 75 20.06 -0.29 14.58
CA GLU A 75 20.19 0.02 13.15
C GLU A 75 20.14 1.54 12.88
N CYS A 76 19.81 2.36 13.88
CA CYS A 76 19.70 3.81 13.75
C CYS A 76 21.05 4.50 13.95
N LYS A 77 21.60 5.08 12.88
CA LYS A 77 22.83 5.88 12.96
C LYS A 77 22.60 7.13 13.82
N ASN A 78 23.52 7.40 14.74
CA ASN A 78 23.52 8.57 15.62
C ASN A 78 22.21 8.74 16.41
N ASN A 79 21.55 7.64 16.82
CA ASN A 79 20.26 7.65 17.50
C ASN A 79 19.16 8.41 16.73
N SER A 80 19.24 8.44 15.40
CA SER A 80 18.31 9.17 14.55
C SER A 80 17.70 8.27 13.47
N ILE A 81 16.40 8.44 13.24
CA ILE A 81 15.68 7.72 12.18
C ILE A 81 15.74 8.58 10.92
N THR A 82 16.43 8.08 9.89
CA THR A 82 16.51 8.73 8.58
C THR A 82 15.93 7.82 7.50
N ILE A 83 14.87 8.28 6.84
CA ILE A 83 14.20 7.55 5.76
C ILE A 83 14.35 8.33 4.46
N LYS A 84 14.93 7.69 3.45
CA LYS A 84 15.05 8.29 2.11
C LYS A 84 13.71 8.21 1.40
N ARG A 85 13.26 9.35 0.88
CA ARG A 85 12.10 9.43 -0.03
C ARG A 85 12.40 8.70 -1.32
N LEU A 86 11.37 8.12 -1.93
CA LEU A 86 11.49 7.37 -3.17
C LEU A 86 11.35 8.31 -4.35
N LYS A 87 12.18 8.10 -5.38
CA LYS A 87 11.97 8.73 -6.69
C LYS A 87 10.91 7.96 -7.49
N LYS A 88 10.27 8.62 -8.45
CA LYS A 88 9.22 8.01 -9.28
C LYS A 88 9.72 6.75 -10.00
N GLU A 89 10.97 6.76 -10.47
CA GLU A 89 11.56 5.65 -11.23
C GLU A 89 11.77 4.40 -10.36
N GLN A 90 11.93 4.60 -9.04
CA GLN A 90 12.11 3.52 -8.07
C GLN A 90 10.80 2.76 -7.78
N LEU A 91 9.67 3.29 -8.22
CA LEU A 91 8.35 2.68 -8.09
C LEU A 91 7.88 2.02 -9.41
N ASN A 92 8.78 1.86 -10.37
CA ASN A 92 8.55 1.06 -11.58
C ASN A 92 9.04 -0.37 -11.35
N GLY A 93 8.09 -1.31 -11.34
CA GLY A 93 8.32 -2.74 -11.17
C GLY A 93 7.58 -3.54 -12.24
N PHE A 94 7.21 -4.76 -11.90
CA PHE A 94 6.44 -5.65 -12.77
C PHE A 94 4.98 -5.72 -12.32
N ILE A 95 4.08 -5.98 -13.29
CA ILE A 95 2.67 -6.27 -13.00
C ILE A 95 2.59 -7.66 -12.39
N LEU A 96 1.98 -7.76 -11.22
CA LEU A 96 1.76 -9.02 -10.51
C LEU A 96 0.39 -9.61 -10.85
N PRO A 97 0.25 -10.95 -10.87
CA PRO A 97 -1.04 -11.60 -10.72
C PRO A 97 -1.73 -11.15 -9.43
N ILE A 98 -3.07 -11.03 -9.43
CA ILE A 98 -3.86 -10.57 -8.28
C ILE A 98 -3.58 -11.38 -7.01
N SER A 99 -3.38 -12.69 -7.14
CA SER A 99 -3.00 -13.56 -6.01
C SER A 99 -1.66 -13.17 -5.37
N LYS A 100 -0.65 -12.85 -6.20
CA LYS A 100 0.65 -12.36 -5.72
C LYS A 100 0.54 -10.96 -5.13
N LEU A 101 -0.24 -10.07 -5.75
CA LEU A 101 -0.50 -8.75 -5.20
C LEU A 101 -1.10 -8.84 -3.80
N LEU A 102 -2.10 -9.71 -3.59
CA LEU A 102 -2.69 -9.92 -2.26
C LEU A 102 -1.67 -10.39 -1.23
N VAL A 103 -0.74 -11.27 -1.62
CA VAL A 103 0.35 -11.72 -0.74
C VAL A 103 1.27 -10.54 -0.36
N GLU A 104 1.66 -9.71 -1.33
CA GLU A 104 2.50 -8.53 -1.05
C GLU A 104 1.77 -7.50 -0.17
N LEU A 105 0.48 -7.25 -0.40
CA LEU A 105 -0.31 -6.34 0.43
C LEU A 105 -0.41 -6.84 1.89
N LYS A 106 -0.66 -8.15 2.09
CA LYS A 106 -0.64 -8.77 3.43
C LYS A 106 0.74 -8.71 4.08
N HIS A 107 1.79 -8.92 3.30
CA HIS A 107 3.16 -8.84 3.79
C HIS A 107 3.50 -7.42 4.24
N ILE A 108 3.08 -6.41 3.48
CA ILE A 108 3.20 -4.99 3.87
C ILE A 108 2.40 -4.71 5.13
N GLU A 109 1.12 -5.09 5.17
CA GLU A 109 0.23 -4.90 6.32
C GLU A 109 0.83 -5.47 7.61
N TYR A 110 1.38 -6.68 7.55
CA TYR A 110 2.02 -7.31 8.71
C TYR A 110 3.23 -6.51 9.23
N ASN A 111 4.04 -5.95 8.31
CA ASN A 111 5.32 -5.31 8.64
C ASN A 111 5.26 -3.78 8.80
N ILE A 112 4.06 -3.19 8.87
CA ILE A 112 3.87 -1.79 9.29
C ILE A 112 3.54 -1.65 10.79
N TYR A 113 3.37 -2.77 11.49
CA TYR A 113 3.20 -2.83 12.94
C TYR A 113 4.51 -3.23 13.64
N THR A 114 4.82 -2.57 14.74
CA THR A 114 5.88 -2.98 15.67
C THR A 114 5.42 -4.11 16.58
N ASN A 115 6.35 -4.74 17.31
CA ASN A 115 6.01 -5.78 18.29
C ASN A 115 5.13 -5.28 19.43
N ALA A 116 5.19 -3.98 19.73
CA ALA A 116 4.33 -3.32 20.70
C ALA A 116 2.97 -2.88 20.11
N GLY A 117 2.63 -3.30 18.88
CA GLY A 117 1.37 -2.98 18.22
C GLY A 117 1.27 -1.55 17.68
N ARG A 118 2.37 -0.78 17.68
CA ARG A 118 2.39 0.58 17.10
C ARG A 118 2.39 0.50 15.58
N CYS A 119 1.51 1.26 14.93
CA CYS A 119 1.44 1.42 13.48
C CYS A 119 1.76 2.88 13.10
N PHE A 120 2.55 3.05 12.03
CA PHE A 120 2.95 4.37 11.53
C PHE A 120 2.26 4.74 10.21
N LEU A 121 1.26 3.97 9.80
CA LEU A 121 0.40 4.28 8.65
C LEU A 121 -0.87 4.99 9.14
N GLY A 122 -1.29 6.05 8.45
CA GLY A 122 -2.52 6.76 8.80
C GLY A 122 -3.78 5.93 8.55
N ASN A 123 -4.85 6.19 9.30
CA ASN A 123 -6.11 5.43 9.23
C ASN A 123 -6.70 5.37 7.81
N GLU A 124 -6.64 6.47 7.06
CA GLU A 124 -7.16 6.53 5.68
C GLU A 124 -6.35 5.64 4.73
N ASP A 125 -5.02 5.59 4.89
CA ASP A 125 -4.15 4.71 4.10
C ASP A 125 -4.30 3.24 4.52
N MET A 126 -4.56 2.97 5.81
CA MET A 126 -4.86 1.62 6.29
C MET A 126 -6.19 1.12 5.73
N GLU A 127 -7.24 1.94 5.77
CA GLU A 127 -8.53 1.60 5.14
C GLU A 127 -8.33 1.31 3.65
N ARG A 128 -7.56 2.16 2.95
CA ARG A 128 -7.22 1.92 1.54
C ARG A 128 -6.51 0.58 1.33
N LEU A 129 -5.53 0.24 2.16
CA LEU A 129 -4.81 -1.03 2.10
C LEU A 129 -5.77 -2.22 2.25
N HIS A 130 -6.65 -2.19 3.25
CA HIS A 130 -7.64 -3.25 3.49
C HIS A 130 -8.64 -3.38 2.33
N ARG A 131 -9.14 -2.26 1.80
CA ARG A 131 -10.04 -2.27 0.65
C ARG A 131 -9.40 -2.87 -0.60
N LEU A 132 -8.12 -2.58 -0.85
CA LEU A 132 -7.37 -3.18 -1.96
C LEU A 132 -7.20 -4.68 -1.76
N MET A 133 -6.91 -5.12 -0.53
CA MET A 133 -6.84 -6.56 -0.20
C MET A 133 -8.18 -7.26 -0.40
N ASP A 134 -9.28 -6.65 0.03
CA ASP A 134 -10.62 -7.21 -0.14
C ASP A 134 -11.04 -7.25 -1.61
N ALA A 135 -10.71 -6.24 -2.39
CA ALA A 135 -10.93 -6.25 -3.84
C ALA A 135 -10.14 -7.39 -4.52
N CYS A 136 -8.89 -7.63 -4.11
CA CYS A 136 -8.13 -8.77 -4.61
C CYS A 136 -8.81 -10.10 -4.27
N LYS A 137 -9.31 -10.28 -3.03
CA LYS A 137 -10.05 -11.49 -2.63
C LYS A 137 -11.32 -11.68 -3.47
N MET A 138 -12.09 -10.62 -3.64
CA MET A 138 -13.34 -10.68 -4.43
C MET A 138 -13.07 -11.03 -5.88
N PHE A 139 -12.05 -10.45 -6.50
CA PHE A 139 -11.64 -10.77 -7.86
C PHE A 139 -11.24 -12.25 -8.00
N MET A 140 -10.52 -12.78 -7.02
CA MET A 140 -10.14 -14.20 -6.99
C MET A 140 -11.35 -15.13 -6.86
N LEU A 141 -12.35 -14.78 -6.04
CA LEU A 141 -13.58 -15.57 -5.90
C LEU A 141 -14.39 -15.58 -7.20
N GLN A 142 -14.57 -14.41 -7.82
CA GLN A 142 -15.30 -14.27 -9.08
C GLN A 142 -14.63 -15.04 -10.23
N THR A 143 -13.31 -15.14 -10.24
CA THR A 143 -12.57 -15.89 -11.28
C THR A 143 -12.53 -17.40 -11.02
N GLN A 144 -12.69 -17.84 -9.77
CA GLN A 144 -12.82 -19.26 -9.41
C GLN A 144 -14.22 -19.82 -9.67
N GLU A 145 -15.27 -18.99 -9.59
CA GLU A 145 -16.65 -19.40 -9.94
C GLU A 145 -16.89 -19.53 -11.46
N VAL A 146 -15.95 -19.06 -12.28
CA VAL A 146 -16.04 -19.06 -13.75
C VAL A 146 -15.26 -20.24 -14.39
N GLN A 147 -14.61 -21.08 -13.57
CA GLN A 147 -13.93 -22.32 -13.99
C GLN A 147 -14.78 -23.55 -13.69
#